data_AF-A0A2L0I3C2-F1
#
_entry.id   AF-A0A2L0I3C2-F1
#
_cell.length_a   1.000
_cell.length_b   1.000
_cell.length_c   1.000
_cell.angle_alpha   90.00
_cell.angle_beta   90.00
_cell.angle_gamma   90.00
#
_symmetry.space_group_name_H-M   'P 1'
#
loop_
_entity.id
_entity.type
_entity.pdbx_description
1 polymer ?
#
loop_
_entity_poly.entity_id
_entity_poly.type
_entity_poly.pdbx_seq_one_letter_code
_entity_poly.pdbx_strand_id
1 'polypeptide(L)'
;MNIKAKLLATTLLSLSALFSTASFANNDQAKAKAEFEAMKKEYTTAMKNAGSSSNVRDGLIKACAIPYKQAVKYKKLTQSDVNKLCTCEVDAEGKLTQAQKWQIQSTINQKKNPATLDFVKKQSQNVQSCVGPQLAGKLNSLAAEANKAAQKK
;
A
#
# COMPACT_ATOMS: atom_id res chain seq x y z
N MET A 1 12.92 -2.64 20.08
CA MET A 1 12.37 -1.48 19.34
C MET A 1 11.85 -1.95 17.98
N ASN A 2 10.56 -1.75 17.73
CA ASN A 2 9.78 -2.47 16.72
C ASN A 2 9.76 -1.70 15.38
N ILE A 3 10.79 -1.91 14.55
CA ILE A 3 10.98 -1.30 13.21
C ILE A 3 9.76 -1.52 12.31
N LYS A 4 9.00 -2.60 12.54
CA LYS A 4 7.77 -2.93 11.81
C LYS A 4 6.63 -1.95 12.08
N ALA A 5 6.53 -1.35 13.28
CA ALA A 5 5.35 -0.56 13.64
C ALA A 5 5.32 0.86 13.04
N LYS A 6 6.48 1.47 12.76
CA LYS A 6 6.56 2.86 12.27
C LYS A 6 6.46 2.99 10.75
N LEU A 7 6.95 2.01 9.97
CA LEU A 7 6.77 2.03 8.51
C LEU A 7 5.30 1.77 8.12
N LEU A 8 4.60 0.91 8.87
CA LEU A 8 3.20 0.56 8.62
C LEU A 8 2.26 1.76 8.76
N ALA A 9 2.54 2.71 9.64
CA ALA A 9 1.62 3.81 9.91
C ALA A 9 1.50 4.81 8.75
N THR A 10 2.58 5.05 7.98
CA THR A 10 2.62 6.15 7.01
C THR A 10 2.02 5.79 5.65
N THR A 11 2.21 4.54 5.18
CA THR A 11 1.55 4.04 3.95
C THR A 11 0.06 3.73 4.17
N LEU A 12 -0.33 3.32 5.38
CA LEU A 12 -1.74 3.09 5.71
C LEU A 12 -2.56 4.40 5.79
N LEU A 13 -1.94 5.53 6.13
CA LEU A 13 -2.62 6.83 6.21
C LEU A 13 -3.03 7.38 4.83
N SER A 14 -2.33 7.05 3.74
CA SER A 14 -2.80 7.38 2.38
C SER A 14 -3.87 6.41 1.88
N LEU A 15 -3.87 5.16 2.36
CA LEU A 15 -4.90 4.16 2.03
C LEU A 15 -6.24 4.46 2.74
N SER A 16 -6.23 5.12 3.91
CA SER A 16 -7.48 5.55 4.57
C SER A 16 -8.32 6.52 3.74
N ALA A 17 -7.72 7.33 2.86
CA ALA A 17 -8.48 8.20 1.95
C ALA A 17 -9.07 7.40 0.76
N LEU A 18 -8.35 6.37 0.29
CA LEU A 18 -8.82 5.44 -0.74
C LEU A 18 -10.01 4.61 -0.26
N PHE A 19 -10.01 4.17 1.01
CA PHE A 19 -11.02 3.25 1.57
C PHE A 19 -11.95 3.87 2.61
N SER A 20 -11.89 5.19 2.80
CA SER A 20 -12.97 5.91 3.47
C SER A 20 -14.26 5.56 2.75
N THR A 21 -15.23 5.01 3.48
CA THR A 21 -16.53 4.50 3.00
C THR A 21 -17.32 5.47 2.11
N ALA A 22 -16.92 6.74 2.02
CA ALA A 22 -17.42 7.68 1.02
C ALA A 22 -17.17 7.23 -0.44
N SER A 23 -16.08 6.50 -0.72
CA SER A 23 -15.75 6.02 -2.07
C SER A 23 -16.42 4.68 -2.44
N PHE A 24 -16.93 3.93 -1.45
CA PHE A 24 -17.36 2.52 -1.64
C PHE A 24 -18.73 2.13 -1.03
N ALA A 25 -19.31 2.87 -0.05
CA ALA A 25 -20.75 2.94 0.31
C ALA A 25 -21.02 3.61 1.68
N ASN A 26 -22.08 4.45 1.74
CA ASN A 26 -22.83 5.05 2.86
C ASN A 26 -22.07 5.59 4.08
N ASN A 27 -21.91 6.92 4.09
CA ASN A 27 -21.86 7.96 5.13
C ASN A 27 -21.77 7.65 6.66
N ASP A 28 -21.29 6.48 7.09
CA ASP A 28 -21.04 6.17 8.51
C ASP A 28 -19.53 6.12 8.77
N GLN A 29 -19.02 7.16 9.43
CA GLN A 29 -17.61 7.28 9.79
C GLN A 29 -17.16 6.26 10.83
N ALA A 30 -18.06 5.80 11.72
CA ALA A 30 -17.73 4.83 12.75
C ALA A 30 -17.49 3.45 12.13
N LYS A 31 -18.34 3.07 11.17
CA LYS A 31 -18.16 1.83 10.39
C LYS A 31 -16.88 1.87 9.55
N ALA A 32 -16.59 2.98 8.90
CA ALA A 32 -15.36 3.17 8.11
C ALA A 32 -14.09 2.97 8.93
N LYS A 33 -14.08 3.54 10.15
CA LYS A 33 -12.96 3.42 11.08
C LYS A 33 -12.77 1.97 11.53
N ALA A 34 -13.86 1.27 11.84
CA ALA A 34 -13.80 -0.14 12.25
C ALA A 34 -13.26 -1.04 11.14
N GLU A 35 -13.71 -0.86 9.90
CA GLU A 35 -13.22 -1.63 8.73
C GLU A 35 -11.74 -1.36 8.44
N PHE A 36 -11.29 -0.10 8.57
CA PHE A 36 -9.88 0.27 8.40
C PHE A 36 -8.98 -0.36 9.47
N GLU A 37 -9.39 -0.32 10.75
CA GLU A 37 -8.62 -0.95 11.83
C GLU A 37 -8.58 -2.48 11.69
N ALA A 38 -9.67 -3.11 11.25
CA ALA A 38 -9.69 -4.54 10.95
C ALA A 38 -8.72 -4.90 9.82
N MET A 39 -8.74 -4.13 8.72
CA MET A 39 -7.82 -4.30 7.60
C MET A 39 -6.36 -4.11 8.02
N LYS A 40 -6.07 -3.07 8.81
CA LYS A 40 -4.74 -2.82 9.36
C LYS A 40 -4.24 -3.95 10.23
N LYS A 41 -5.11 -4.51 11.10
CA LYS A 41 -4.78 -5.68 11.92
C LYS A 41 -4.47 -6.90 11.05
N GLU A 42 -5.28 -7.14 10.03
CA GLU A 42 -5.09 -8.24 9.09
C GLU A 42 -3.75 -8.09 8.34
N TYR A 43 -3.50 -6.93 7.76
CA TYR A 43 -2.26 -6.59 7.04
C TYR A 43 -1.03 -6.77 7.93
N THR A 44 -1.06 -6.22 9.16
CA THR A 44 0.06 -6.35 10.11
C THR A 44 0.33 -7.81 10.46
N THR A 45 -0.72 -8.60 10.66
CA THR A 45 -0.61 -10.04 10.93
C THR A 45 -0.02 -10.77 9.73
N ALA A 46 -0.50 -10.49 8.52
CA ALA A 46 0.03 -11.09 7.29
C ALA A 46 1.50 -10.73 7.05
N MET A 47 1.90 -9.48 7.27
CA MET A 47 3.30 -9.05 7.17
C MET A 47 4.20 -9.75 8.20
N LYS A 48 3.70 -9.97 9.42
CA LYS A 48 4.42 -10.76 10.43
C LYS A 48 4.61 -12.20 9.96
N ASN A 49 3.55 -12.83 9.48
CA ASN A 49 3.55 -14.22 9.03
C ASN A 49 4.41 -14.42 7.76
N ALA A 50 4.43 -13.43 6.87
CA ALA A 50 5.28 -13.45 5.68
C ALA A 50 6.77 -13.56 6.04
N GLY A 51 7.22 -12.86 7.08
CA GLY A 51 8.61 -12.91 7.54
C GLY A 51 9.04 -14.26 8.16
N SER A 52 8.09 -15.12 8.51
CA SER A 52 8.34 -16.49 9.00
C SER A 52 7.89 -17.58 8.03
N SER A 53 7.50 -17.20 6.80
CA SER A 53 7.07 -18.14 5.77
C SER A 53 8.27 -18.83 5.12
N SER A 54 8.10 -20.09 4.70
CA SER A 54 9.06 -20.78 3.83
C SER A 54 9.20 -20.12 2.45
N ASN A 55 8.21 -19.31 2.04
CA ASN A 55 8.28 -18.45 0.86
C ASN A 55 7.90 -17.01 1.24
N VAL A 56 8.90 -16.27 1.74
CA VAL A 56 8.74 -14.89 2.20
C VAL A 56 8.16 -13.99 1.11
N ARG A 57 8.61 -14.15 -0.15
CA ARG A 57 8.16 -13.32 -1.27
C ARG A 57 6.66 -13.48 -1.52
N ASP A 58 6.18 -14.72 -1.62
CA ASP A 58 4.76 -15.01 -1.80
C ASP A 58 3.93 -14.53 -0.60
N GLY A 59 4.45 -14.71 0.62
CA GLY A 59 3.83 -14.18 1.83
C GLY A 59 3.66 -12.65 1.80
N LEU A 60 4.68 -11.92 1.34
CA LEU A 60 4.64 -10.46 1.20
C LEU A 60 3.65 -10.03 0.12
N ILE A 61 3.57 -10.73 -1.02
CA ILE A 61 2.59 -10.46 -2.07
C ILE A 61 1.16 -10.61 -1.53
N LYS A 62 0.89 -11.70 -0.79
CA LYS A 62 -0.41 -11.94 -0.14
C LYS A 62 -0.75 -10.85 0.88
N ALA A 63 0.23 -10.41 1.67
CA ALA A 63 0.04 -9.32 2.62
C ALA A 63 -0.28 -8.00 1.89
N CYS A 64 0.48 -7.66 0.86
CA CYS A 64 0.25 -6.48 0.02
C CYS A 64 -1.16 -6.46 -0.62
N ALA A 65 -1.76 -7.61 -0.92
CA ALA A 65 -3.09 -7.66 -1.53
C ALA A 65 -4.23 -7.23 -0.58
N ILE A 66 -4.01 -7.25 0.74
CA ILE A 66 -5.06 -7.04 1.75
C ILE A 66 -5.74 -5.66 1.63
N PRO A 67 -5.01 -4.52 1.51
CA PRO A 67 -5.64 -3.22 1.34
C PRO A 67 -6.52 -3.12 0.09
N TYR A 68 -6.25 -3.91 -0.96
CA TYR A 68 -6.97 -3.83 -2.24
C TYR A 68 -8.25 -4.67 -2.30
N LYS A 69 -8.61 -5.41 -1.23
CA LYS A 69 -9.81 -6.26 -1.21
C LYS A 69 -11.10 -5.52 -1.58
N GLN A 70 -11.28 -4.29 -1.12
CA GLN A 70 -12.47 -3.50 -1.47
C GLN A 70 -12.47 -3.11 -2.95
N ALA A 71 -11.32 -2.71 -3.50
CA ALA A 71 -11.21 -2.40 -4.92
C ALA A 71 -11.57 -3.62 -5.80
N VAL A 72 -11.23 -4.84 -5.36
CA VAL A 72 -11.67 -6.08 -6.03
C VAL A 72 -13.16 -6.33 -5.85
N LYS A 73 -13.68 -6.24 -4.62
CA LYS A 73 -15.10 -6.42 -4.30
C LYS A 73 -16.01 -5.51 -5.13
N TYR A 74 -15.60 -4.26 -5.31
CA TYR A 74 -16.33 -3.25 -6.09
C TYR A 74 -15.94 -3.23 -7.58
N LYS A 75 -15.23 -4.25 -8.06
CA LYS A 75 -14.84 -4.42 -9.48
C LYS A 75 -14.03 -3.24 -10.06
N LYS A 76 -13.39 -2.46 -9.21
CA LYS A 76 -12.48 -1.36 -9.58
C LYS A 76 -11.11 -1.87 -9.98
N LEU A 77 -10.70 -3.00 -9.39
CA LEU A 77 -9.55 -3.81 -9.79
C LEU A 77 -9.99 -5.27 -9.91
N THR A 78 -9.28 -6.05 -10.71
CA THR A 78 -9.40 -7.51 -10.72
C THR A 78 -8.39 -8.14 -9.76
N GLN A 79 -8.57 -9.42 -9.41
CA GLN A 79 -7.55 -10.13 -8.64
C GLN A 79 -6.20 -10.20 -9.38
N SER A 80 -6.23 -10.28 -10.72
CA SER A 80 -5.03 -10.24 -11.56
C SER A 80 -4.33 -8.88 -11.47
N ASP A 81 -5.08 -7.78 -11.51
CA ASP A 81 -4.54 -6.42 -11.33
C ASP A 81 -3.82 -6.29 -9.98
N VAL A 82 -4.44 -6.76 -8.89
CA VAL A 82 -3.86 -6.70 -7.55
C VAL A 82 -2.61 -7.59 -7.43
N ASN A 83 -2.67 -8.82 -7.96
CA ASN A 83 -1.50 -9.71 -7.95
C ASN A 83 -0.33 -9.10 -8.72
N LYS A 84 -0.59 -8.47 -9.87
CA LYS A 84 0.43 -7.80 -10.67
C LYS A 84 1.03 -6.61 -9.93
N LEU A 85 0.20 -5.75 -9.34
CA LEU A 85 0.64 -4.61 -8.54
C LEU A 85 1.54 -5.05 -7.38
N CYS A 86 1.07 -5.99 -6.57
CA CYS A 86 1.81 -6.46 -5.40
C CYS A 86 3.09 -7.21 -5.76
N THR A 87 3.10 -7.92 -6.89
CA THR A 87 4.34 -8.52 -7.41
C THR A 87 5.36 -7.45 -7.73
N CYS A 88 4.95 -6.39 -8.45
CA CYS A 88 5.83 -5.29 -8.81
C CYS A 88 6.38 -4.53 -7.59
N GLU A 89 5.54 -4.27 -6.60
CA GLU A 89 5.95 -3.60 -5.35
C GLU A 89 6.94 -4.45 -4.55
N VAL A 90 6.62 -5.73 -4.29
CA VAL A 90 7.48 -6.63 -3.52
C VAL A 90 8.81 -6.87 -4.22
N ASP A 91 8.83 -7.03 -5.55
CA ASP A 91 10.07 -7.17 -6.32
C ASP A 91 10.91 -5.90 -6.28
N ALA A 92 10.29 -4.73 -6.30
CA ALA A 92 10.99 -3.46 -6.19
C ALA A 92 11.59 -3.28 -4.79
N GLU A 93 10.86 -3.61 -3.74
CA GLU A 93 11.35 -3.60 -2.35
C GLU A 93 12.48 -4.63 -2.13
N GLY A 94 12.38 -5.80 -2.74
CA GLY A 94 13.40 -6.85 -2.68
C GLY A 94 14.75 -6.43 -3.27
N LYS A 95 14.77 -5.43 -4.16
CA LYS A 95 15.99 -4.88 -4.77
C LYS A 95 16.66 -3.81 -3.92
N LEU A 96 16.05 -3.35 -2.84
CA LEU A 96 16.67 -2.37 -1.95
C LEU A 96 17.80 -2.99 -1.15
N THR A 97 18.97 -2.37 -1.23
CA THR A 97 20.12 -2.72 -0.38
C THR A 97 19.84 -2.37 1.09
N GLN A 98 20.58 -2.97 2.01
CA GLN A 98 20.46 -2.65 3.44
C GLN A 98 20.80 -1.18 3.72
N ALA A 99 21.80 -0.62 3.03
CA ALA A 99 22.16 0.80 3.14
C ALA A 99 21.00 1.71 2.71
N GLN A 100 20.33 1.41 1.60
CA GLN A 100 19.16 2.15 1.14
C GLN A 100 17.99 2.07 2.12
N LYS A 101 17.75 0.89 2.72
CA LYS A 101 16.74 0.73 3.77
C LYS A 101 17.05 1.58 5.01
N TRP A 102 18.31 1.63 5.43
CA TRP A 102 18.73 2.53 6.52
C TRP A 102 18.54 4.00 6.16
N GLN A 103 18.85 4.40 4.92
CA GLN A 103 18.66 5.78 4.48
C GLN A 103 17.18 6.18 4.45
N ILE A 104 16.29 5.29 3.99
CA ILE A 104 14.84 5.47 4.12
C ILE A 104 14.47 5.68 5.60
N GLN A 105 14.90 4.77 6.49
CA GLN A 105 14.55 4.84 7.90
C GLN A 105 15.07 6.11 8.58
N SER A 106 16.30 6.52 8.28
CA SER A 106 16.89 7.76 8.77
C SER A 106 16.13 8.99 8.29
N THR A 107 15.69 9.00 7.02
CA THR A 107 14.86 10.08 6.46
C THR A 107 13.51 10.18 7.18
N ILE A 108 12.87 9.04 7.45
CA ILE A 108 11.64 8.96 8.26
C ILE A 108 11.89 9.47 9.69
N ASN A 109 12.98 9.06 10.34
CA ASN A 109 13.32 9.50 11.69
C ASN A 109 13.57 11.01 11.77
N GLN A 110 14.08 11.60 10.69
CA GLN A 110 14.20 13.05 10.51
C GLN A 110 12.86 13.74 10.18
N LYS A 111 11.74 13.01 10.18
CA LYS A 111 10.41 13.49 9.79
C LYS A 111 10.36 14.05 8.34
N LYS A 112 11.27 13.62 7.48
CA LYS A 112 11.31 13.98 6.05
C LYS A 112 10.61 12.90 5.21
N ASN A 113 10.13 13.29 4.03
CA ASN A 113 9.50 12.37 3.10
C ASN A 113 10.56 11.53 2.36
N PRO A 114 10.58 10.18 2.49
CA PRO A 114 11.53 9.32 1.78
C PRO A 114 11.40 9.36 0.26
N ALA A 115 10.26 9.78 -0.28
CA ALA A 115 10.07 9.97 -1.72
C ALA A 115 11.00 11.04 -2.32
N THR A 116 11.65 11.85 -1.48
CA THR A 116 12.68 12.80 -1.93
C THR A 116 14.01 12.13 -2.30
N LEU A 117 14.25 10.89 -1.84
CA LEU A 117 15.46 10.12 -2.14
C LEU A 117 15.42 9.59 -3.58
N ASP A 118 16.50 9.79 -4.35
CA ASP A 118 16.48 9.47 -5.79
C ASP A 118 16.28 7.99 -6.10
N PHE A 119 16.84 7.10 -5.27
CA PHE A 119 16.60 5.66 -5.44
C PHE A 119 15.15 5.26 -5.15
N VAL A 120 14.45 5.99 -4.26
CA VAL A 120 13.02 5.78 -3.99
C VAL A 120 12.19 6.30 -5.16
N LYS A 121 12.53 7.47 -5.73
CA LYS A 121 11.90 7.97 -6.97
C LYS A 121 12.05 6.95 -8.11
N LYS A 122 13.27 6.46 -8.32
CA LYS A 122 13.56 5.44 -9.35
C LYS A 122 12.79 4.14 -9.08
N GLN A 123 12.69 3.71 -7.83
CA GLN A 123 11.89 2.55 -7.45
C GLN A 123 10.41 2.76 -7.81
N SER A 124 9.84 3.93 -7.51
CA SER A 124 8.47 4.29 -7.86
C SER A 124 8.24 4.27 -9.38
N GLN A 125 9.16 4.83 -10.16
CA GLN A 125 9.12 4.76 -11.63
C GLN A 125 9.16 3.31 -12.14
N ASN A 126 10.05 2.48 -11.58
CA ASN A 126 10.14 1.07 -11.95
C ASN A 126 8.84 0.31 -11.63
N VAL A 127 8.18 0.60 -10.51
CA VAL A 127 6.88 0.02 -10.17
C VAL A 127 5.83 0.45 -11.20
N GLN A 128 5.77 1.74 -11.55
CA GLN A 128 4.86 2.25 -12.58
C GLN A 128 5.08 1.57 -13.94
N SER A 129 6.33 1.40 -14.36
CA SER A 129 6.65 0.65 -15.58
C SER A 129 6.27 -0.83 -15.47
N CYS A 130 6.47 -1.45 -14.30
CA CYS A 130 6.17 -2.88 -14.08
C CYS A 130 4.67 -3.18 -14.15
N VAL A 131 3.81 -2.31 -13.61
CA VAL A 131 2.36 -2.49 -13.63
C VAL A 131 1.76 -2.24 -15.03
N GLY A 132 2.42 -1.40 -15.82
CA GLY A 132 2.01 -1.08 -17.19
C GLY A 132 0.87 -0.04 -17.25
N PRO A 133 0.62 0.52 -18.45
CA PRO A 133 -0.23 1.70 -18.63
C PRO A 133 -1.69 1.46 -18.28
N GLN A 134 -2.22 0.26 -18.56
CA GLN A 134 -3.61 -0.08 -18.28
C GLN A 134 -3.89 -0.10 -16.77
N LEU A 135 -3.05 -0.79 -16.00
CA LEU A 135 -3.20 -0.87 -14.55
C LEU A 135 -2.88 0.47 -13.89
N ALA A 136 -1.84 1.17 -14.36
CA ALA A 136 -1.54 2.53 -13.90
C ALA A 136 -2.75 3.47 -14.09
N GLY A 137 -3.45 3.39 -15.23
CA GLY A 137 -4.66 4.16 -15.49
C GLY A 137 -5.78 3.87 -14.48
N LYS A 138 -6.03 2.58 -14.17
CA LYS A 138 -6.99 2.20 -13.12
C LYS A 138 -6.60 2.78 -11.78
N LEU A 139 -5.35 2.60 -11.34
CA LEU A 139 -4.86 3.08 -10.05
C LEU A 139 -4.98 4.60 -9.92
N ASN A 140 -4.65 5.35 -10.99
CA ASN A 140 -4.82 6.80 -11.04
C ASN A 140 -6.30 7.21 -10.93
N SER A 141 -7.22 6.48 -11.58
CA SER A 141 -8.66 6.73 -11.45
C SER A 141 -9.14 6.50 -10.01
N LEU A 142 -8.72 5.40 -9.38
CA LEU A 142 -9.07 5.11 -7.98
C LEU A 142 -8.54 6.20 -7.03
N ALA A 143 -7.31 6.66 -7.25
CA ALA A 143 -6.72 7.75 -6.47
C ALA A 143 -7.48 9.07 -6.66
N ALA A 144 -7.90 9.38 -7.89
CA ALA A 144 -8.72 10.58 -8.16
C ALA A 144 -10.11 10.50 -7.50
N GLU A 145 -10.77 9.34 -7.55
CA GLU A 145 -12.06 9.11 -6.86
C GLU A 145 -11.93 9.29 -5.35
N ALA A 146 -10.87 8.71 -4.76
CA ALA A 146 -10.56 8.84 -3.34
C ALA A 146 -10.31 10.29 -2.90
N ASN A 147 -9.50 11.03 -3.68
CA ASN A 147 -9.23 12.44 -3.40
C ASN A 147 -10.50 13.29 -3.48
N LYS A 148 -11.36 13.04 -4.48
CA LYS A 148 -12.67 13.71 -4.58
C LYS A 148 -13.58 13.40 -3.40
N ALA A 149 -13.58 12.16 -2.90
CA ALA A 149 -14.37 11.78 -1.73
C ALA A 149 -13.83 12.42 -0.44
N ALA A 150 -12.51 12.58 -0.32
CA ALA A 150 -11.88 13.25 0.82
C ALA A 150 -12.15 14.77 0.85
N GLN A 151 -12.24 15.42 -0.31
CA GLN A 151 -12.56 16.86 -0.42
C GLN A 151 -14.03 17.21 -0.15
N LYS A 152 -14.93 16.22 -0.16
CA LYS A 152 -16.36 16.39 0.12
C LYS A 152 -16.74 16.20 1.60
N LYS A 153 -15.76 15.91 2.46
CA LYS A 153 -15.89 15.86 3.93
C LYS A 153 -15.33 17.13 4.54
#